data_AF-A0A7C4L5M2-F1
#
_entry.id   AF-A0A7C4L5M2-F1
#
_cell.length_a   1.000
_cell.length_b   1.000
_cell.length_c   1.000
_cell.angle_alpha   90.00
_cell.angle_beta   90.00
_cell.angle_gamma   90.00
#
_symmetry.space_group_name_H-M   'P 1'
#
loop_
_entity.id
_entity.type
_entity.pdbx_description
1 polymer ?
#
loop_
_entity_poly.entity_id
_entity_poly.type
_entity_poly.pdbx_seq_one_letter_code
_entity_poly.pdbx_strand_id
1 'polypeptide(L)' 'MARVVLKNVWKKFGNVVAVKDVNIVCEDKEFMILVGPSGC' A
#
# COMPACT_ATOMS: atom_id res chain seq x y z
N MET A 1 18.01 -3.95 7.40
CA MET A 1 17.19 -4.10 6.18
C MET A 1 16.85 -2.68 5.75
N ALA A 2 15.83 -2.44 4.92
CA ALA A 2 15.47 -1.10 4.48
C ALA A 2 14.10 -0.70 5.03
N ARG A 3 13.95 0.60 5.36
CA ARG A 3 12.66 1.25 5.57
C ARG A 3 11.93 1.41 4.24
N VAL A 4 10.64 1.10 4.20
CA VAL A 4 9.80 1.24 3.00
C VAL A 4 8.72 2.30 3.24
N VAL A 5 8.58 3.23 2.29
CA VAL A 5 7.59 4.31 2.36
C VAL A 5 6.75 4.32 1.09
N LEU A 6 5.44 4.11 1.24
CA LEU A 6 4.43 4.39 0.23
C LEU A 6 3.82 5.75 0.58
N LYS A 7 3.99 6.76 -0.28
CA LYS A 7 3.46 8.10 -0.08
C LYS A 7 2.55 8.48 -1.24
N ASN A 8 1.30 8.81 -0.94
CA ASN A 8 0.27 9.19 -1.90
C ASN A 8 0.17 8.23 -3.10
N VAL A 9 0.22 6.93 -2.83
CA VAL A 9 0.26 5.91 -3.88
C VAL A 9 -1.12 5.67 -4.45
N TRP A 10 -1.20 5.70 -5.77
CA TRP A 10 -2.40 5.38 -6.54
C TRP A 10 -2.12 4.27 -7.55
N LYS A 11 -3.13 3.44 -7.79
CA LYS A 11 -3.16 2.53 -8.94
C LYS A 11 -4.53 2.56 -9.57
N LYS A 12 -4.56 2.80 -10.88
CA LYS A 12 -5.77 2.78 -11.70
C LYS A 12 -5.60 1.84 -12.90
N PHE A 13 -6.68 1.17 -13.26
CA PHE A 13 -6.82 0.37 -14.47
C PHE A 13 -8.05 0.87 -15.23
N GLY A 14 -7.83 1.72 -16.24
CA GLY A 14 -8.92 2.45 -16.88
C GLY A 14 -9.74 3.25 -15.85
N ASN A 15 -11.03 2.95 -15.77
CA ASN A 15 -11.97 3.61 -14.86
C ASN A 15 -11.97 3.02 -13.44
N VAL A 16 -11.24 1.94 -13.19
CA VAL A 16 -11.18 1.30 -11.87
C VAL A 16 -10.00 1.86 -11.07
N VAL A 17 -10.28 2.38 -9.88
CA VAL A 17 -9.25 2.77 -8.91
C VAL A 17 -9.00 1.59 -7.98
N ALA A 18 -7.91 0.87 -8.20
CA ALA A 18 -7.52 -0.30 -7.40
C ALA A 18 -6.81 0.10 -6.10
N VAL A 19 -6.00 1.15 -6.13
CA VAL A 19 -5.33 1.70 -4.93
C VAL A 19 -5.54 3.21 -4.93
N LYS A 20 -6.03 3.75 -3.81
CA LYS A 20 -6.41 5.16 -3.68
C LYS A 20 -5.65 5.83 -2.54
N ASP A 21 -4.74 6.74 -2.89
CA ASP A 21 -4.02 7.62 -1.98
C ASP A 21 -3.43 6.93 -0.73
N VAL A 22 -2.79 5.78 -0.94
CA VAL A 22 -2.22 4.99 0.16
C VAL A 22 -0.95 5.66 0.70
N ASN A 23 -0.91 5.79 2.02
CA ASN A 23 0.20 6.33 2.78
C ASN A 23 0.58 5.31 3.87
N ILE A 24 1.64 4.53 3.65
CA ILE A 24 2.11 3.47 4.55
C ILE A 24 3.61 3.65 4.76
N VAL A 25 4.03 3.44 6.01
CA VAL A 25 5.44 3.34 6.36
C VAL A 25 5.64 1.98 7.03
N CYS A 26 6.58 1.20 6.50
CA CYS A 26 7.06 -0.03 7.12
C CYS A 26 8.51 0.23 7.57
N GLU A 27 8.73 0.21 8.88
CA GLU A 27 10.02 0.53 9.48
C GLU A 27 11.03 -0.61 9.31
N ASP A 28 12.33 -0.31 9.44
CA ASP A 28 13.36 -1.34 9.32
C ASP A 28 13.13 -2.45 10.36
N LYS A 29 13.09 -3.70 9.88
CA LYS A 29 12.82 -4.91 10.67
C LYS A 29 11.40 -5.02 11.24
N GLU A 30 10.46 -4.19 10.78
CA GLU A 30 9.05 -4.35 11.12
C GLU A 30 8.45 -5.57 10.41
N PHE A 31 7.55 -6.27 11.11
CA PHE A 31 6.75 -7.35 10.54
C PHE A 31 5.32 -6.84 10.32
N MET A 32 5.08 -6.26 9.14
CA MET A 32 3.79 -5.69 8.76
C MET A 32 3.01 -6.65 7.85
N ILE A 33 1.73 -6.89 8.15
CA ILE A 33 0.82 -7.69 7.32
C ILE A 33 -0.28 -6.78 6.78
N LEU A 34 -0.52 -6.87 5.47
CA LEU A 34 -1.67 -6.24 4.82
C LEU A 34 -2.79 -7.27 4.69
N VAL A 35 -3.93 -6.99 5.32
CA VAL A 35 -5.11 -7.88 5.30
C VAL A 35 -6.33 -7.12 4.80
N GLY A 36 -7.18 -7.81 4.05
CA GLY A 36 -8.45 -7.27 3.57
C GLY A 36 -9.26 -8.32 2.80
N PRO A 37 -10.54 -8.01 2.50
CA PRO A 37 -11.40 -8.89 1.71
C PRO A 37 -10.94 -8.99 0.25
N SER A 38 -11.51 -9.93 -0.51
CA SER A 38 -11.25 -10.05 -1.94
C SER A 38 -11.54 -8.72 -2.66
N GLY A 39 -10.53 -8.18 -3.35
CA GLY A 39 -10.61 -6.92 -4.09
C GLY A 39 -10.24 -5.65 -3.31
N CYS A 40 -9.63 -5.76 -2.12
CA CYS A 40 -9.12 -4.61 -1.36
C CYS A 40 -7.83 -4.00 -1.94
#